data_AF-A0A3N2NDS7-F1
#
_entry.id   AF-A0A3N2NDS7-F1
#
_cell.length_a   1.000
_cell.length_b   1.000
_cell.length_c   1.000
_cell.angle_alpha   90.00
_cell.angle_beta   90.00
_cell.angle_gamma   90.00
#
_symmetry.space_group_name_H-M   'P 1'
#
loop_
_entity.id
_entity.type
_entity.pdbx_description
1 polymer ?
#
loop_
_entity_poly.entity_id
_entity_poly.type
_entity_poly.pdbx_seq_one_letter_code
_entity_poly.pdbx_strand_id
1 'polypeptide(L)'
;MKKIIYTVGAIIALTLLYGCSDSEKTGENATEIEAAKIAGRNAARSIITRHWNDTSLLRKEVERQRALRLRYDSIGHRRSAASFDSAFVSTVRTINPILGKFVEKL
;
A
#
# COMPACT_ATOMS: atom_id res chain seq x y z
N MET A 1 32.76 -23.23 -24.58
CA MET A 1 32.53 -23.08 -23.12
C MET A 1 31.40 -22.09 -22.91
N LYS A 2 30.23 -22.56 -22.45
CA LYS A 2 29.01 -21.77 -22.24
C LYS A 2 29.12 -21.00 -20.92
N LYS A 3 28.89 -19.68 -20.94
CA LYS A 3 28.55 -18.89 -19.75
C LYS A 3 27.16 -18.30 -19.99
N ILE A 4 26.15 -18.97 -19.46
CA ILE A 4 24.76 -18.50 -19.45
C ILE A 4 24.64 -17.60 -18.22
N ILE A 5 24.49 -16.30 -18.46
CA ILE A 5 24.24 -15.29 -17.45
C ILE A 5 22.77 -15.43 -17.06
N TYR A 6 22.49 -15.86 -15.82
CA TYR A 6 21.15 -15.91 -15.28
C TYR A 6 20.70 -14.49 -14.90
N THR A 7 20.14 -13.77 -15.87
CA THR A 7 19.27 -12.63 -15.59
C THR A 7 17.97 -13.17 -15.00
N VAL A 8 17.84 -13.10 -13.67
CA VAL A 8 16.58 -13.30 -12.96
C VAL A 8 15.65 -12.15 -13.36
N GLY A 9 14.98 -12.33 -14.49
CA GLY A 9 13.90 -11.47 -14.95
C GLY A 9 12.72 -11.67 -14.01
N ALA A 10 12.51 -10.69 -13.13
CA ALA A 10 11.34 -10.61 -12.27
C ALA A 10 10.09 -10.43 -13.14
N ILE A 11 9.45 -11.54 -13.51
CA ILE A 11 8.09 -11.54 -14.07
C ILE A 11 7.15 -11.34 -12.88
N ILE A 12 6.90 -10.08 -12.54
CA ILE A 12 5.77 -9.71 -11.69
C ILE A 12 4.52 -9.83 -12.58
N ALA A 13 3.98 -11.05 -12.63
CA ALA A 13 2.68 -11.30 -13.23
C ALA A 13 1.64 -10.57 -12.38
N LEU A 14 1.28 -9.38 -12.84
CA LEU A 14 0.19 -8.56 -12.33
C LEU A 14 -1.15 -9.17 -12.78
N THR A 15 -1.50 -10.34 -12.26
CA THR A 15 -2.83 -10.93 -12.42
C THR A 15 -3.83 -10.23 -11.50
N LEU A 16 -4.16 -8.98 -11.84
CA LEU A 16 -5.33 -8.26 -11.33
C LEU A 16 -6.57 -8.75 -12.08
N LEU A 17 -7.08 -9.92 -11.70
CA LEU A 17 -8.40 -10.38 -12.13
C LEU A 17 -9.15 -10.96 -10.93
N TYR A 18 -9.66 -10.09 -10.07
CA TYR A 18 -10.87 -10.38 -9.30
C TYR A 18 -11.53 -9.06 -8.95
N GLY A 19 -12.64 -8.76 -9.62
CA GLY A 19 -13.43 -7.56 -9.39
C GLY A 19 -14.50 -7.30 -10.45
N CYS A 20 -15.19 -8.35 -10.91
CA CYS A 20 -16.45 -8.19 -11.63
C CYS A 20 -17.58 -8.31 -10.62
N SER A 21 -18.25 -7.21 -10.30
CA SER A 21 -19.69 -7.17 -10.02
C SER A 21 -20.17 -5.72 -9.99
N ASP A 22 -21.14 -5.43 -10.84
CA ASP A 22 -21.95 -4.22 -10.88
C ASP A 22 -22.69 -3.99 -9.55
N SER A 23 -22.77 -2.74 -9.11
CA SER A 23 -23.99 -2.16 -8.51
C SER A 23 -23.81 -0.67 -8.18
N GLU A 24 -24.59 0.12 -8.92
CA GLU A 24 -25.36 1.29 -8.50
C GLU A 24 -24.69 2.42 -7.69
N LYS A 25 -24.78 3.61 -8.31
CA LYS A 25 -24.39 4.92 -7.77
C LYS A 25 -25.20 5.28 -6.52
N THR A 26 -24.72 4.86 -5.36
CA THR A 26 -25.05 5.46 -4.05
C THR A 26 -23.96 5.21 -3.00
N GLY A 27 -22.76 4.85 -3.47
CA GLY A 27 -21.60 4.58 -2.65
C GLY A 27 -20.31 4.89 -3.41
N GLU A 28 -19.19 4.68 -2.72
CA GLU A 28 -17.85 4.90 -3.26
C GLU A 28 -17.66 4.16 -4.58
N ASN A 29 -17.26 4.90 -5.62
CA ASN A 29 -17.07 4.31 -6.93
C ASN A 29 -15.70 3.62 -7.05
N ALA A 30 -15.56 2.74 -8.04
CA ALA A 30 -14.33 1.98 -8.26
C ALA A 30 -13.10 2.89 -8.46
N THR A 31 -13.28 4.05 -9.10
CA THR A 31 -12.20 5.02 -9.34
C THR A 31 -11.67 5.62 -8.03
N GLU A 32 -12.55 5.96 -7.09
CA GLU A 32 -12.19 6.48 -5.76
C GLU A 32 -11.42 5.43 -4.95
N ILE A 33 -11.90 4.19 -4.98
CA ILE A 33 -11.26 3.07 -4.28
C ILE A 33 -9.86 2.80 -4.84
N GLU A 34 -9.71 2.78 -6.17
CA GLU A 34 -8.40 2.60 -6.81
C GLU A 34 -7.48 3.80 -6.58
N ALA A 35 -8.00 5.04 -6.59
CA ALA A 35 -7.22 6.22 -6.22
C ALA A 35 -6.70 6.11 -4.76
N ALA A 36 -7.53 5.63 -3.85
CA ALA A 36 -7.14 5.43 -2.46
C ALA A 36 -6.07 4.35 -2.29
N LYS A 37 -6.19 3.25 -3.03
CA LYS A 37 -5.18 2.18 -3.10
C LYS A 37 -3.84 2.70 -3.63
N ILE A 38 -3.84 3.47 -4.72
CA ILE A 38 -2.63 4.11 -5.27
C ILE A 38 -2.01 5.04 -4.23
N ALA A 39 -2.84 5.84 -3.54
CA ALA A 39 -2.36 6.73 -2.51
C ALA A 39 -1.75 5.98 -1.32
N GLY A 40 -2.29 4.82 -0.93
CA GLY A 40 -1.72 3.94 0.09
C GLY A 40 -0.33 3.42 -0.30
N ARG A 41 -0.17 2.98 -1.55
CA ARG A 41 1.13 2.58 -2.09
C ARG A 41 2.13 3.73 -2.08
N ASN A 42 1.70 4.92 -2.48
CA ASN A 42 2.55 6.10 -2.50
C ASN A 42 2.99 6.53 -1.10
N ALA A 43 2.07 6.49 -0.12
CA ALA A 43 2.39 6.76 1.28
C ALA A 43 3.44 5.77 1.81
N ALA A 44 3.32 4.47 1.46
CA ALA A 44 4.29 3.46 1.84
C ALA A 44 5.70 3.72 1.29
N ARG A 45 5.85 4.42 0.14
CA ARG A 45 7.16 4.75 -0.44
C ARG A 45 8.04 5.52 0.54
N SER A 46 7.48 6.48 1.27
CA SER A 46 8.22 7.27 2.28
C SER A 46 8.84 6.43 3.39
N ILE A 47 8.25 5.26 3.68
CA ILE A 47 8.71 4.32 4.70
C ILE A 47 9.82 3.42 4.15
N ILE A 48 9.65 2.90 2.93
CA ILE A 48 10.55 1.86 2.38
C ILE A 48 11.80 2.43 1.69
N THR A 49 11.77 3.68 1.21
CA THR A 49 12.92 4.27 0.49
C THR A 49 13.92 4.94 1.41
N ARG A 50 13.59 5.10 2.69
CA ARG A 50 14.44 5.75 3.69
C ARG A 50 15.06 4.71 4.63
N HIS A 51 16.31 4.95 5.01
CA HIS A 51 16.94 4.21 6.10
C HIS A 51 16.53 4.78 7.45
N TRP A 52 16.11 3.92 8.38
CA TRP A 52 15.64 4.31 9.71
C TRP A 52 16.61 3.84 10.79
N ASN A 53 17.32 4.79 11.40
CA ASN A 53 18.22 4.53 12.53
C ASN A 53 17.54 4.69 13.89
N ASP A 54 16.33 5.25 13.91
CA ASP A 54 15.57 5.57 15.11
C ASP A 54 14.12 5.10 14.95
N THR A 55 13.73 4.16 15.80
CA THR A 55 12.38 3.57 15.81
C THR A 55 11.30 4.60 16.15
N SER A 56 11.61 5.65 16.91
CA SER A 56 10.67 6.72 17.23
C SER A 56 10.36 7.58 16.01
N LEU A 57 11.37 7.88 15.19
CA LEU A 57 11.20 8.60 13.92
C LEU A 57 10.42 7.77 12.92
N LEU A 58 10.72 6.46 12.84
CA LEU A 58 9.96 5.53 12.02
C LEU A 58 8.49 5.48 12.44
N ARG A 59 8.19 5.35 13.73
CA ARG A 59 6.80 5.32 14.23
C ARG A 59 6.05 6.60 13.85
N LYS A 60 6.66 7.77 14.11
CA LYS A 60 6.07 9.08 13.75
C LYS A 60 5.80 9.19 12.25
N GLU A 61 6.69 8.65 11.41
CA GLU A 61 6.44 8.64 9.96
C GLU A 61 5.26 7.74 9.60
N VAL A 62 5.22 6.52 10.14
CA VAL A 62 4.10 5.60 9.90
C VAL A 62 2.78 6.23 10.30
N GLU A 63 2.70 6.85 11.47
CA GLU A 63 1.52 7.57 11.95
C GLU A 63 1.14 8.73 11.01
N ARG A 64 2.11 9.56 10.60
CA ARG A 64 1.88 10.68 9.68
C ARG A 64 1.33 10.21 8.34
N GLN A 65 1.88 9.14 7.80
CA GLN A 65 1.47 8.61 6.50
C GLN A 65 0.12 7.90 6.59
N ARG A 66 -0.15 7.15 7.67
CA ARG A 66 -1.46 6.54 7.91
C ARG A 66 -2.55 7.59 8.18
N ALA A 67 -2.21 8.74 8.77
CA ALA A 67 -3.17 9.84 8.98
C ALA A 67 -3.76 10.38 7.67
N LEU A 68 -3.10 10.15 6.52
CA LEU A 68 -3.68 10.46 5.21
C LEU A 68 -4.98 9.69 4.92
N ARG A 69 -5.24 8.59 5.62
CA ARG A 69 -6.52 7.87 5.57
C ARG A 69 -7.70 8.73 6.03
N LEU A 70 -7.45 9.71 6.90
CA LEU A 70 -8.49 10.59 7.46
C LEU A 70 -9.29 11.34 6.39
N ARG A 71 -8.70 11.62 5.23
CA ARG A 71 -9.42 12.28 4.12
C ARG A 71 -10.56 11.43 3.53
N TYR A 72 -10.50 10.12 3.70
CA TYR A 72 -11.56 9.20 3.28
C TYR A 72 -12.55 8.99 4.44
N ASP A 73 -12.03 8.87 5.67
CA ASP A 73 -12.87 8.73 6.86
C ASP A 73 -13.78 9.96 7.04
N SER A 74 -13.28 11.18 6.80
CA SER A 74 -14.03 12.44 6.98
C SER A 74 -15.24 12.62 6.06
N ILE A 75 -15.24 11.94 4.91
CA ILE A 75 -16.32 11.98 3.93
C ILE A 75 -17.15 10.68 3.93
N GLY A 76 -16.92 9.79 4.90
CA GLY A 76 -17.63 8.51 5.02
C GLY A 76 -17.22 7.44 4.00
N HIS A 77 -16.11 7.64 3.29
CA HIS A 77 -15.61 6.73 2.25
C HIS A 77 -14.81 5.57 2.89
N ARG A 78 -15.52 4.65 3.57
CA ARG A 78 -14.93 3.54 4.33
C ARG A 78 -14.18 2.53 3.47
N ARG A 79 -14.64 2.21 2.25
CA ARG A 79 -13.98 1.25 1.35
C ARG A 79 -12.66 1.81 0.82
N SER A 80 -12.61 3.09 0.52
CA SER A 80 -11.42 3.83 0.11
C SER A 80 -10.42 3.91 1.26
N ALA A 81 -10.90 4.20 2.48
CA ALA A 81 -10.06 4.16 3.68
C ALA A 81 -9.43 2.78 3.90
N ALA A 82 -10.22 1.70 3.78
CA ALA A 82 -9.74 0.32 3.92
C ALA A 82 -8.75 -0.06 2.79
N SER A 83 -9.05 0.33 1.55
CA SER A 83 -8.17 0.09 0.39
C SER A 83 -6.85 0.84 0.50
N PHE A 84 -6.86 2.08 1.03
CA PHE A 84 -5.64 2.82 1.35
C PHE A 84 -4.80 2.06 2.38
N ASP A 85 -5.40 1.65 3.50
CA ASP A 85 -4.67 1.02 4.60
C ASP A 85 -4.09 -0.35 4.20
N SER A 86 -4.92 -1.16 3.53
CA SER A 86 -4.50 -2.46 2.99
C SER A 86 -3.35 -2.32 1.99
N ALA A 87 -3.44 -1.35 1.07
CA ALA A 87 -2.38 -1.08 0.10
C ALA A 87 -1.10 -0.58 0.78
N PHE A 88 -1.21 0.29 1.78
CA PHE A 88 -0.08 0.80 2.56
C PHE A 88 0.68 -0.34 3.24
N VAL A 89 -0.02 -1.13 4.07
CA VAL A 89 0.57 -2.24 4.84
C VAL A 89 1.16 -3.31 3.93
N SER A 90 0.39 -3.75 2.92
CA SER A 90 0.85 -4.79 1.99
C SER A 90 2.08 -4.37 1.19
N THR A 91 2.18 -3.10 0.79
CA THR A 91 3.35 -2.57 0.08
C THR A 91 4.59 -2.61 0.95
N VAL A 92 4.51 -2.11 2.19
CA VAL A 92 5.64 -2.16 3.14
C VAL A 92 6.06 -3.60 3.38
N ARG A 93 5.11 -4.50 3.68
CA ARG A 93 5.38 -5.91 3.95
C ARG A 93 6.02 -6.63 2.77
N THR A 94 5.58 -6.33 1.55
CA THR A 94 6.10 -6.98 0.33
C THR A 94 7.57 -6.63 0.10
N ILE A 95 7.95 -5.37 0.35
CA ILE A 95 9.30 -4.88 0.06
C ILE A 95 10.25 -5.12 1.23
N ASN A 96 9.77 -4.97 2.46
CA ASN A 96 10.53 -5.24 3.66
C ASN A 96 9.62 -5.93 4.71
N PRO A 97 9.64 -7.27 4.79
CA PRO A 97 8.78 -8.02 5.70
C PRO A 97 9.00 -7.70 7.18
N ILE A 98 10.24 -7.36 7.58
CA ILE A 98 10.56 -6.99 8.97
C ILE A 98 9.88 -5.66 9.31
N LEU A 99 10.00 -4.67 8.42
CA LEU A 99 9.35 -3.38 8.55
C LEU A 99 7.83 -3.50 8.47
N GLY A 100 7.32 -4.40 7.63
CA GLY A 100 5.90 -4.73 7.53
C GLY A 100 5.32 -5.22 8.85
N LYS A 101 5.99 -6.16 9.53
CA LYS A 101 5.58 -6.64 10.87
C LYS A 101 5.57 -5.54 11.92
N PHE A 102 6.46 -4.55 11.80
CA PHE A 102 6.44 -3.39 12.68
C PHE A 102 5.23 -2.49 12.38
N VAL A 103 5.00 -2.17 11.11
CA VAL A 103 3.88 -1.32 10.67
C VAL A 103 2.52 -1.95 10.98
N GLU A 104 2.36 -3.26 10.85
CA GLU A 104 1.12 -3.98 11.18
C GLU A 104 0.73 -3.89 12.66
N LYS A 105 1.70 -3.65 13.55
CA LYS A 105 1.49 -3.55 15.01
C LYS A 105 1.26 -2.12 15.50
N LEU A 106 1.41 -1.13 14.62
CA LEU A 106 1.10 0.28 14.87
C LEU A 106 -0.31 0.59 14.38
#